data_AF-A0A9P8SDS0-F1
#
_entry.id   AF-A0A9P8SDS0-F1
#
_cell.length_a   1.000
_cell.length_b   1.000
_cell.length_c   1.000
_cell.angle_alpha   90.00
_cell.angle_beta   90.00
_cell.angle_gamma   90.00
#
_symmetry.space_group_name_H-M   'P 1'
#
loop_
_entity.id
_entity.type
_entity.pdbx_description
1 polymer ?
#
loop_
_entity_poly.entity_id
_entity_poly.type
_entity_poly.pdbx_seq_one_letter_code
_entity_poly.pdbx_strand_id
1 'polypeptide(L)'
;MSTIGDLLVQNPTNPVQVTDLQTGTNKEWADKYHSIKNIIVLTRVENGWVQADFQTACHPLYDDDTVRMNTSAVPLNERRWRLQTEADCELWFHSEISNVVLAA
;
A
#
# COMPACT_ATOMS: atom_id res chain seq x y z
N MET A 1 0.60 6.35 23.70
CA MET A 1 -0.31 5.90 22.63
C MET A 1 0.25 6.46 21.34
N SER A 2 0.40 5.63 20.31
CA SER A 2 0.76 6.10 18.97
C SER A 2 -0.48 6.72 18.31
N THR A 3 -0.29 7.67 17.42
CA THR A 3 -1.35 8.21 16.57
C THR A 3 -1.40 7.48 15.23
N ILE A 4 -2.48 7.62 14.46
CA ILE A 4 -2.53 7.13 13.06
C ILE A 4 -1.37 7.72 12.26
N GLY A 5 -1.07 9.00 12.46
CA GLY A 5 0.05 9.67 11.79
C GLY A 5 1.39 8.99 12.09
N ASP A 6 1.67 8.68 13.36
CA ASP A 6 2.90 7.99 13.76
C ASP A 6 3.05 6.62 13.11
N LEU A 7 1.94 5.89 12.93
CA LEU A 7 1.95 4.56 12.32
C LEU A 7 2.09 4.62 10.79
N LEU A 8 1.52 5.64 10.14
CA LEU A 8 1.62 5.83 8.68
C LEU A 8 3.03 6.14 8.19
N VAL A 9 3.85 6.84 8.99
CA VAL A 9 5.25 7.14 8.59
C VAL A 9 6.17 5.93 8.81
N GLN A 10 5.69 4.88 9.48
CA GLN A 10 6.45 3.66 9.68
C GLN A 10 6.31 2.75 8.47
N ASN A 11 7.43 2.11 8.09
CA ASN A 11 7.37 1.04 7.11
C ASN A 11 6.70 -0.20 7.73
N PRO A 12 6.00 -1.03 6.93
CA PRO A 12 5.53 -2.34 7.37
C PRO A 12 6.67 -3.12 8.03
N THR A 13 6.45 -3.58 9.27
CA THR A 13 7.48 -4.25 10.08
C THR A 13 7.37 -5.76 10.03
N ASN A 14 6.21 -6.28 9.60
CA ASN A 14 5.95 -7.70 9.56
C ASN A 14 6.71 -8.41 8.43
N PRO A 15 7.42 -9.51 8.73
CA PRO A 15 8.25 -10.19 7.75
C PRO A 15 7.41 -10.83 6.64
N VAL A 16 7.78 -10.51 5.40
CA VAL A 16 7.24 -11.12 4.18
C VAL A 16 8.21 -12.20 3.70
N GLN A 17 7.71 -13.43 3.54
CA GLN A 17 8.46 -14.50 2.91
C GLN A 17 8.47 -14.29 1.39
N VAL A 18 9.66 -14.11 0.83
CA VAL A 18 9.86 -14.12 -0.63
C VAL A 18 9.66 -15.55 -1.11
N THR A 19 8.69 -15.75 -2.01
CA THR A 19 8.30 -17.08 -2.50
C THR A 19 8.80 -17.37 -3.91
N ASP A 20 9.41 -16.39 -4.58
CA ASP A 20 9.84 -16.43 -5.99
C ASP A 20 8.73 -16.82 -6.98
N LEU A 21 7.47 -16.77 -6.54
CA LEU A 21 6.32 -17.06 -7.38
C LEU A 21 6.15 -15.96 -8.41
N GLN A 22 6.09 -16.34 -9.68
CA GLN A 22 5.75 -15.43 -10.76
C GLN A 22 4.24 -15.33 -10.91
N THR A 23 3.73 -14.11 -11.08
CA THR A 23 2.31 -13.88 -11.31
C THR A 23 1.91 -14.49 -12.64
N GLY A 24 0.90 -15.37 -12.63
CA GLY A 24 0.28 -15.90 -13.84
C GLY A 24 -1.22 -15.67 -13.81
N THR A 25 -1.83 -15.41 -14.95
CA THR A 25 -3.29 -15.39 -15.11
C THR A 25 -3.70 -16.61 -15.92
N ASN A 26 -4.66 -17.39 -15.43
CA ASN A 26 -5.32 -18.44 -16.21
C ASN A 26 -6.57 -17.92 -16.94
N LYS A 27 -6.79 -16.61 -16.89
CA LYS A 27 -7.96 -15.96 -17.46
C LYS A 27 -7.67 -15.59 -18.91
N GLU A 28 -8.13 -16.40 -19.86
CA GLU A 28 -7.97 -16.15 -21.30
C GLU A 28 -8.49 -14.77 -21.75
N TRP A 29 -9.44 -14.19 -21.00
CA TRP A 29 -9.93 -12.84 -21.31
C TRP A 29 -8.88 -11.76 -21.02
N ALA A 30 -7.97 -11.98 -20.06
CA ALA A 30 -6.93 -11.01 -19.69
C ALA A 30 -5.88 -10.88 -20.80
N ASP A 31 -5.55 -11.98 -21.47
CA ASP A 31 -4.61 -12.00 -22.61
C ASP A 31 -5.14 -11.22 -23.83
N LYS A 32 -6.47 -11.04 -23.91
CA LYS A 32 -7.14 -10.32 -25.01
C LYS A 32 -7.21 -8.82 -24.78
N TYR A 33 -6.94 -8.34 -23.57
CA TYR A 33 -6.88 -6.90 -23.30
C TYR A 33 -5.52 -6.35 -23.76
N HIS A 34 -5.58 -5.30 -24.56
CA HIS A 34 -4.37 -4.55 -24.91
C HIS A 34 -3.78 -3.98 -23.63
N SER A 35 -2.47 -4.18 -23.43
CA SER A 35 -1.74 -3.58 -22.31
C SER A 35 -2.07 -2.10 -22.22
N ILE A 36 -2.34 -1.61 -21.01
CA ILE A 36 -2.56 -0.18 -20.76
C ILE A 36 -1.30 0.56 -21.22
N LYS A 37 -1.38 1.20 -22.39
CA LYS A 37 -0.21 1.84 -23.02
C LYS A 37 0.14 3.19 -22.41
N ASN A 38 -0.87 3.86 -21.85
CA ASN A 38 -0.74 5.20 -21.28
C ASN A 38 -1.04 5.12 -19.78
N ILE A 39 0.00 4.87 -18.99
CA ILE A 39 -0.09 4.94 -17.53
C ILE A 39 0.42 6.31 -17.11
N ILE A 40 -0.38 7.07 -16.37
CA ILE A 40 0.10 8.27 -15.68
C ILE A 40 0.88 7.78 -14.46
N VAL A 41 2.21 7.74 -14.60
CA VAL A 41 3.12 7.35 -13.53
C VAL A 41 3.62 8.62 -12.86
N LEU A 42 3.34 8.75 -11.56
CA LEU A 42 3.77 9.90 -10.75
C LEU A 42 5.09 9.65 -10.03
N THR A 43 5.67 8.47 -10.23
CA THR A 43 6.98 8.08 -9.75
C THR A 43 8.01 8.20 -10.87
N ARG A 44 9.10 8.94 -10.65
CA ARG A 44 10.19 9.08 -11.62
C ARG A 44 11.54 8.87 -10.94
N VAL A 45 12.49 8.30 -11.68
CA VAL A 45 13.87 8.16 -11.20
C VAL A 45 14.65 9.40 -11.60
N GLU A 46 15.08 10.17 -10.61
CA GLU A 46 15.94 11.34 -10.80
C GLU A 46 17.22 11.19 -9.97
N ASN A 47 18.38 11.33 -10.61
CA ASN A 47 19.70 11.22 -9.98
C ASN A 47 19.90 9.92 -9.17
N GLY A 48 19.28 8.82 -9.59
CA GLY A 48 19.35 7.53 -8.89
C GLY A 48 18.37 7.38 -7.71
N TRP A 49 17.55 8.40 -7.44
CA TRP A 49 16.51 8.37 -6.42
C TRP A 49 15.14 8.23 -7.06
N VAL A 50 14.26 7.44 -6.43
CA VAL A 50 12.85 7.37 -6.83
C VAL A 50 12.12 8.55 -6.18
N GLN A 51 11.71 9.53 -6.98
CA GLN A 51 10.80 10.58 -6.55
C GLN A 51 9.37 10.18 -6.87
N ALA A 52 8.43 10.52 -5.99
CA ALA A 52 7.01 10.36 -6.21
C ALA A 52 6.27 11.68 -5.95
N ASP A 53 5.56 12.19 -6.95
CA ASP A 53 4.75 13.41 -6.86
C ASP A 53 3.27 13.06 -6.78
N PHE A 54 2.80 12.83 -5.55
CA PHE A 54 1.39 12.56 -5.28
C PHE A 54 0.56 13.83 -5.04
N GLN A 55 1.19 15.01 -4.92
CA GLN A 55 0.47 16.26 -4.64
C GLN A 55 -0.48 16.65 -5.77
N THR A 56 -0.15 16.29 -7.01
CA THR A 56 -0.99 16.59 -8.18
C THR A 56 -2.11 15.57 -8.41
N ALA A 57 -2.03 14.40 -7.79
CA ALA A 57 -2.99 13.32 -8.00
C ALA A 57 -3.85 12.99 -6.79
N CYS A 58 -3.42 13.39 -5.60
CA CYS A 58 -4.22 13.31 -4.39
C CYS A 58 -4.96 14.63 -4.15
N HIS A 59 -6.11 14.53 -3.50
CA HIS A 59 -6.77 15.70 -2.95
C HIS A 59 -5.88 16.37 -1.88
N PRO A 60 -6.01 17.69 -1.67
CA PRO A 60 -5.36 18.34 -0.55
C PRO A 60 -5.84 17.73 0.76
N LEU A 61 -5.03 17.87 1.82
CA LEU A 61 -5.46 17.51 3.17
C LEU A 61 -6.65 18.38 3.57
N TYR A 62 -7.71 17.74 4.03
CA TYR A 62 -8.90 18.36 4.57
C TYR A 62 -8.78 18.50 6.10
N ASP A 63 -9.68 19.30 6.70
CA ASP A 63 -9.67 19.53 8.15
C ASP A 63 -9.86 18.23 8.95
N ASP A 64 -10.64 17.27 8.41
CA ASP A 64 -10.87 15.96 9.03
C ASP A 64 -9.64 15.05 8.98
N ASP A 65 -8.74 15.23 8.01
CA ASP A 65 -7.49 14.47 7.95
C ASP A 65 -6.59 14.80 9.14
N THR A 66 -6.55 16.05 9.58
CA THR A 66 -5.82 16.42 10.80
C THR A 66 -6.38 15.70 12.02
N VAL A 67 -7.70 15.56 12.12
CA VAL A 67 -8.35 14.82 13.20
C VAL A 67 -7.98 13.34 13.12
N ARG A 68 -8.12 12.71 11.94
CA ARG A 68 -7.75 11.29 11.72
C ARG A 68 -6.29 11.03 12.10
N MET A 69 -5.38 11.87 11.62
CA MET A 69 -3.94 11.70 11.86
C MET A 69 -3.58 11.75 13.35
N ASN A 70 -4.32 12.52 14.17
CA ASN A 70 -4.09 12.64 15.61
C ASN A 70 -4.88 11.61 16.44
N THR A 71 -5.76 10.82 15.83
CA THR A 71 -6.50 9.75 16.52
C THR A 71 -5.53 8.71 17.06
N SER A 72 -5.74 8.29 18.31
CA SER A 72 -4.96 7.21 18.91
C SER A 72 -5.17 5.91 18.14
N ALA A 73 -4.07 5.24 17.80
CA ALA A 73 -4.06 3.95 17.14
C ALA A 73 -3.11 2.98 17.84
N VAL A 74 -3.29 1.69 17.57
CA VAL A 74 -2.46 0.62 18.12
C VAL A 74 -1.66 0.00 16.99
N PRO A 75 -0.36 -0.27 17.19
CA PRO A 75 0.44 -1.01 16.21
C PRO A 75 -0.17 -2.36 15.88
N LEU A 76 0.10 -2.83 14.67
CA LEU A 76 -0.34 -4.14 14.22
C LEU A 76 0.32 -5.25 15.05
N ASN A 77 -0.41 -6.35 15.22
CA ASN A 77 0.15 -7.55 15.80
C ASN A 77 1.22 -8.14 14.88
N GLU A 78 2.27 -8.72 15.48
CA GLU A 78 3.32 -9.38 14.73
C GLU A 78 2.75 -10.58 13.96
N ARG A 79 3.01 -10.62 12.65
CA ARG A 79 2.54 -11.67 11.74
C ARG A 79 3.55 -11.92 10.63
N ARG A 80 3.64 -13.18 10.20
CA ARG A 80 4.46 -13.56 9.04
C ARG A 80 3.59 -13.80 7.82
N TRP A 81 3.92 -13.15 6.72
CA TRP A 81 3.18 -13.24 5.46
C TRP A 81 3.89 -14.15 4.46
N ARG A 82 3.13 -15.00 3.77
CA ARG A 82 3.66 -15.84 2.68
C ARG A 82 3.33 -15.33 1.29
N LEU A 83 2.31 -14.46 1.15
CA LEU A 83 1.86 -13.89 -0.12
C LEU A 83 1.75 -14.92 -1.26
N GLN A 84 1.22 -16.12 -0.95
CA GLN A 84 1.15 -17.22 -1.92
C GLN A 84 -0.09 -17.13 -2.81
N THR A 85 -1.15 -16.51 -2.29
CA THR A 85 -2.43 -16.35 -2.99
C THR A 85 -2.82 -14.88 -3.07
N GLU A 86 -3.72 -14.55 -4.01
CA GLU A 86 -4.31 -13.21 -4.09
C GLU A 86 -4.94 -12.80 -2.75
N ALA A 87 -5.62 -13.74 -2.08
CA ALA A 87 -6.20 -13.52 -0.76
C ALA A 87 -5.14 -13.20 0.32
N ASP A 88 -3.96 -13.81 0.26
CA ASP A 88 -2.86 -13.47 1.19
C ASP A 88 -2.34 -12.06 0.95
N CYS A 89 -2.24 -11.65 -0.31
CA CYS A 89 -1.83 -10.30 -0.70
C CYS A 89 -2.86 -9.24 -0.31
N GLU A 90 -4.14 -9.54 -0.53
CA GLU A 90 -5.25 -8.69 -0.10
C GLU A 90 -5.23 -8.52 1.41
N LEU A 91 -5.12 -9.60 2.16
CA LEU A 91 -5.13 -9.55 3.62
C LEU A 91 -3.90 -8.82 4.18
N TRP A 92 -2.73 -9.02 3.56
CA TRP A 92 -1.52 -8.27 3.88
C TRP A 92 -1.74 -6.77 3.68
N PHE A 93 -2.21 -6.36 2.49
CA PHE A 93 -2.45 -4.95 2.19
C PHE A 93 -3.43 -4.32 3.18
N HIS A 94 -4.50 -5.04 3.50
CA HIS A 94 -5.46 -4.54 4.48
C HIS A 94 -4.83 -4.39 5.86
N SER A 95 -4.11 -5.39 6.33
CA SER A 95 -3.50 -5.33 7.66
C SER A 95 -2.39 -4.28 7.76
N GLU A 96 -1.44 -4.24 6.82
CA GLU A 96 -0.21 -3.45 6.94
C GLU A 96 -0.36 -2.02 6.42
N ILE A 97 -1.31 -1.78 5.50
CA ILE A 97 -1.42 -0.50 4.78
C ILE A 97 -2.77 0.15 5.04
N SER A 98 -3.89 -0.49 4.66
CA SER A 98 -5.19 0.22 4.67
C SER A 98 -5.82 0.31 6.05
N ASN A 99 -5.69 -0.70 6.91
CA ASN A 99 -6.39 -0.70 8.19
C ASN A 99 -5.66 0.11 9.27
N VAL A 100 -4.40 0.47 9.04
CA VAL A 100 -3.67 1.43 9.89
C VAL A 100 -4.39 2.79 9.92
N VAL A 101 -5.09 3.16 8.84
CA VAL A 101 -5.90 4.38 8.74
C VAL A 101 -7.38 4.19 9.07
N LEU A 102 -7.86 2.96 9.25
CA LEU A 102 -9.26 2.66 9.61
C LEU A 102 -9.49 2.56 11.12
N ALA A 103 -8.66 3.19 11.94
CA ALA A 103 -9.03 3.45 13.33
C ALA A 103 -10.09 4.57 13.38
N ALA A 104 -11.31 4.24 12.96
CA ALA A 104 -12.54 5.00 13.15
C ALA A 104 -13.71 4.02 13.34
#